data_AF-A0A7T1I0Q6-F1
#
_entry.id   AF-A0A7T1I0Q6-F1
#
_cell.length_a   1.000
_cell.length_b   1.000
_cell.length_c   1.000
_cell.angle_alpha   90.00
_cell.angle_beta   90.00
_cell.angle_gamma   90.00
#
_symmetry.space_group_name_H-M   'P 1'
#
loop_
_entity.id
_entity.type
_entity.pdbx_description
1 polymer ?
#
loop_
_entity_poly.entity_id
_entity_poly.type
_entity_poly.pdbx_seq_one_letter_code
_entity_poly.pdbx_strand_id
1 'polypeptide(L)' 'MTPNPVNFLRSTLLPAAIVLLFGVALFAVSARIWLPGDMAAPAPVG' A
#
# COMPACT_ATOMS: atom_id res chain seq x y z
N MET A 1 35.65 8.27 -5.66
CA MET A 1 34.39 8.97 -5.31
C MET A 1 33.58 8.03 -4.42
N THR A 2 33.58 8.25 -3.11
CA THR A 2 32.74 7.46 -2.19
C THR A 2 31.29 7.94 -2.32
N PRO A 3 30.31 7.07 -2.59
CA PRO A 3 28.91 7.48 -2.63
C PRO A 3 28.52 8.06 -1.26
N ASN A 4 27.89 9.24 -1.27
CA ASN A 4 27.42 9.87 -0.03
C ASN A 4 26.22 9.06 0.51
N PRO A 5 26.32 8.45 1.71
CA PRO A 5 25.26 7.58 2.24
C PRO A 5 23.93 8.31 2.42
N VAL A 6 23.96 9.61 2.77
CA VAL A 6 22.74 10.43 2.88
C VAL A 6 22.07 10.61 1.52
N ASN A 7 22.87 10.73 0.46
CA ASN A 7 22.34 10.86 -0.89
C ASN A 7 21.65 9.57 -1.35
N PHE A 8 22.22 8.41 -1.04
CA PHE A 8 21.64 7.11 -1.36
C PHE A 8 20.29 6.87 -0.64
N LEU A 9 20.21 7.22 0.64
CA LEU A 9 18.96 7.11 1.42
C LEU A 9 17.81 7.89 0.76
N ARG A 10 18.05 9.16 0.42
CA ARG A 10 17.00 10.06 -0.08
C ARG A 10 16.59 9.81 -1.53
N SER A 11 17.51 9.36 -2.38
CA SER A 11 17.22 9.17 -3.81
C SER A 11 16.71 7.78 -4.15
N THR A 12 16.97 6.78 -3.30
CA THR A 12 16.70 5.37 -3.62
C THR A 12 15.81 4.72 -2.57
N LEU A 13 16.23 4.75 -1.30
CA LEU A 13 15.47 4.08 -0.23
C LEU A 13 14.16 4.80 0.10
N LEU A 14 14.16 6.13 0.24
CA LEU A 14 12.92 6.88 0.53
C LEU A 14 11.86 6.70 -0.58
N PRO A 15 12.17 6.89 -1.88
CA PRO A 15 11.20 6.68 -2.94
C PRO A 15 10.70 5.22 -3.01
N ALA A 16 11.60 4.24 -2.86
CA ALA A 16 11.21 2.83 -2.86
C ALA A 16 10.28 2.50 -1.68
N ALA A 17 10.60 2.99 -0.49
CA ALA A 17 9.77 2.81 0.70
C ALA A 17 8.38 3.42 0.53
N ILE A 18 8.29 4.62 -0.06
CA ILE A 18 7.00 5.27 -0.35
C ILE A 18 6.15 4.38 -1.27
N VAL A 19 6.71 3.94 -2.40
CA VAL A 19 5.99 3.07 -3.35
C VAL A 19 5.56 1.76 -2.68
N LEU A 20 6.42 1.16 -1.86
CA LEU A 20 6.13 -0.08 -1.17
C LEU A 20 5.00 0.10 -0.14
N LEU A 21 5.06 1.16 0.67
CA LEU A 21 4.02 1.48 1.66
C LEU A 21 2.66 1.75 1.00
N PHE A 22 2.63 2.59 -0.03
CA PHE A 22 1.40 2.87 -0.77
C PHE A 22 0.89 1.65 -1.54
N GLY A 23 1.79 0.85 -2.11
CA GLY A 23 1.43 -0.40 -2.78
C GLY A 23 0.80 -1.41 -1.82
N VAL A 24 1.36 -1.57 -0.62
CA VAL A 24 0.78 -2.41 0.44
C VAL A 24 -0.56 -1.86 0.91
N ALA A 25 -0.66 -0.54 1.12
CA ALA A 25 -1.92 0.09 1.51
C ALA A 25 -3.02 -0.11 0.46
N LEU A 26 -2.69 0.10 -0.83
CA LEU A 26 -3.59 -0.13 -1.95
C LEU A 26 -4.03 -1.60 -2.01
N PHE A 27 -3.08 -2.53 -1.90
CA PHE A 27 -3.39 -3.95 -1.89
C PHE A 27 -4.32 -4.33 -0.74
N ALA A 28 -4.02 -3.86 0.48
CA ALA A 28 -4.81 -4.16 1.67
C ALA A 28 -6.24 -3.61 1.57
N VAL A 29 -6.43 -2.37 1.11
CA VAL A 29 -7.78 -1.78 0.97
C VAL A 29 -8.56 -2.46 -0.14
N SER A 30 -7.91 -2.78 -1.27
CA SER A 30 -8.55 -3.51 -2.36
C SER A 30 -8.94 -4.91 -1.91
N ALA A 31 -8.07 -5.63 -1.22
CA ALA A 31 -8.34 -6.97 -0.70
C ALA A 31 -9.49 -6.97 0.34
N ARG A 32 -9.57 -5.95 1.20
CA ARG A 32 -10.62 -5.83 2.21
C ARG A 32 -12.03 -5.87 1.63
N ILE A 33 -12.28 -5.25 0.47
CA ILE A 33 -13.60 -5.26 -0.18
C ILE A 33 -14.08 -6.69 -0.47
N TRP A 34 -13.15 -7.62 -0.67
CA TRP A 34 -13.46 -9.01 -0.98
C TRP A 34 -13.53 -9.91 0.26
N LEU A 35 -13.52 -9.32 1.47
CA LEU A 35 -13.65 -10.09 2.69
C LEU A 35 -15.09 -10.64 2.79
N PRO A 36 -15.30 -11.92 3.19
CA PRO A 36 -16.63 -12.51 3.22
C PRO A 36 -17.68 -11.70 3.99
N GLY A 37 -17.26 -11.00 5.05
CA GLY A 37 -18.12 -10.11 5.83
C GLY A 37 -18.60 -8.86 5.06
N ASP A 38 -17.78 -8.30 4.18
CA ASP A 38 -18.15 -7.15 3.35
C ASP A 38 -19.10 -7.55 2.20
N MET A 39 -19.04 -8.82 1.75
CA MET A 39 -19.90 -9.38 0.69
C MET A 39 -21.22 -9.96 1.18
N ALA A 40 -21.32 -10.31 2.47
CA ALA A 40 -22.50 -10.93 3.06
C ALA A 40 -23.61 -9.91 3.40
N ALA A 41 -23.47 -8.65 3.00
CA ALA A 41 -24.48 -7.63 3.21
C ALA A 41 -25.77 -8.00 2.44
N PRO A 42 -26.90 -8.19 3.14
CA PRO A 42 -28.15 -8.55 2.48
C PRO A 42 -28.63 -7.41 1.58
N ALA A 43 -29.25 -7.77 0.45
CA ALA A 43 -29.82 -6.78 -0.46
C ALA A 43 -30.87 -5.90 0.26
N PRO A 44 -30.99 -4.61 -0.09
CA PRO A 44 -31.99 -3.73 0.50
C PRO A 44 -33.40 -4.32 0.32
N VAL A 45 -34.09 -4.58 1.43
CA VAL A 45 -35.48 -5.00 1.46
C VAL A 45 -36.35 -3.75 1.55
N GLY A 46 -36.63 -3.16 0.39
CA GLY A 46 -37.70 -2.16 0.19
C GLY A 46 -38.94 -2.81 -0.39
#